data_AF-A0A813AEW4-F1
#
_entry.id   AF-A0A813AEW4-F1
#
_cell.length_a   1.000
_cell.length_b   1.000
_cell.length_c   1.000
_cell.angle_alpha   90.00
_cell.angle_beta   90.00
_cell.angle_gamma   90.00
#
_symmetry.space_group_name_H-M   'P 1'
#
loop_
_entity.id
_entity.type
_entity.pdbx_description
1 polymer ?
#
loop_
_entity_poly.entity_id
_entity_poly.type
_entity_poly.pdbx_seq_one_letter_code
_entity_poly.pdbx_strand_id
1 'polypeptide(L)'
;MSHLHRDIRPAILDFKADWPALVEICGLRTWAHNLHPCPCCTVGKGELLQVGTQSLRSSPHALFTASSYESLVAQTFREVIVPDDDTHRKLHSLLRYSKNGRGRCLKASFPLLGLRKGNRLEPSASLLDVDKFMQLTTPFSCTFYTGGPHGRILHQSPFLKIPGVTLDCWCIDVLHTWHFGPLSSYIAHSLRLLISSSVYRPADQDLDKEEADKLALLHIRAELWSFYKRRREADEDGTWRKKGTEVWNLTLIMLAGKYLKAKAAETHGLLNFVVDRLGKHSEILASASQAASFDLLLRAGMAAMDFDAVLAAHPRAIDSEACGLLFDKYNRFICLSARAEVPLMPKCHMMYHMIQRAVHKGNPRMYSTYIDESLNGDIARVCRSVHRRGWALAVYRKLSMLEQLAAED
;
A
#
# COMPACT_ATOMS: atom_id res chain seq x y z
N MET A 1 47.60 1.99 -3.99
CA MET A 1 46.88 3.11 -4.65
C MET A 1 45.46 3.17 -4.10
N SER A 2 45.26 3.93 -3.03
CA SER A 2 43.96 4.14 -2.41
C SER A 2 43.25 5.30 -3.13
N HIS A 3 42.44 4.98 -4.14
CA HIS A 3 41.51 5.97 -4.68
C HIS A 3 40.35 6.12 -3.70
N LEU A 4 40.38 7.22 -2.97
CA LEU A 4 39.24 7.75 -2.25
C LEU A 4 38.06 7.89 -3.22
N HIS A 5 37.00 7.12 -3.02
CA HIS A 5 35.65 7.54 -3.40
C HIS A 5 35.21 8.67 -2.46
N ARG A 6 35.87 9.83 -2.56
CA ARG A 6 35.36 11.08 -1.97
C ARG A 6 34.19 11.54 -2.81
N ASP A 7 33.04 11.68 -2.14
CA ASP A 7 31.88 12.46 -2.56
C ASP A 7 31.00 11.94 -3.71
N ILE A 8 30.75 10.63 -3.80
CA ILE A 8 29.45 10.22 -4.34
C ILE A 8 28.44 10.43 -3.21
N ARG A 9 27.71 11.55 -3.24
CA ARG A 9 26.50 11.74 -2.44
C ARG A 9 25.34 11.10 -3.20
N PRO A 10 24.91 9.88 -2.87
CA PRO A 10 23.76 9.30 -3.56
C PRO A 10 22.54 10.19 -3.29
N ALA A 11 21.91 10.69 -4.35
CA ALA A 11 20.61 11.31 -4.25
C ALA A 11 19.56 10.20 -4.23
N ILE A 12 18.80 10.10 -3.14
CA ILE A 12 17.59 9.26 -3.13
C ILE A 12 16.56 10.01 -3.96
N LEU A 13 16.37 9.58 -5.20
CA LEU A 13 15.39 10.18 -6.12
C LEU A 13 13.98 9.73 -5.77
N ASP A 14 13.82 8.44 -5.45
CA ASP A 14 12.55 7.82 -5.13
C ASP A 14 12.74 6.68 -4.13
N PHE A 15 11.72 6.44 -3.31
CA PHE A 15 11.65 5.24 -2.49
C PHE A 15 10.28 4.58 -2.60
N LYS A 16 10.30 3.26 -2.51
CA LYS A 16 9.16 2.38 -2.78
C LYS A 16 8.83 1.63 -1.52
N ALA A 17 7.56 1.58 -1.21
CA ALA A 17 7.04 0.87 -0.07
C ALA A 17 5.56 0.61 -0.31
N ASP A 18 5.06 -0.51 0.21
CA ASP A 18 3.63 -0.62 0.39
C ASP A 18 3.14 0.49 1.32
N TRP A 19 1.85 0.80 1.25
CA TRP A 19 1.29 1.88 2.05
C TRP A 19 1.56 1.71 3.56
N PRO A 20 1.34 0.55 4.20
CA PRO A 20 1.73 0.31 5.60
C PRO A 20 3.18 0.68 5.92
N ALA A 21 4.14 0.19 5.13
CA ALA A 21 5.55 0.44 5.40
C ALA A 21 5.91 1.92 5.21
N LEU A 22 5.34 2.58 4.20
CA LEU A 22 5.52 4.03 4.05
C LEU A 22 5.07 4.77 5.31
N VAL A 23 3.82 4.59 5.73
CA VAL A 23 3.28 5.39 6.83
C VAL A 23 4.02 5.09 8.12
N GLU A 24 4.50 3.86 8.32
CA GLU A 24 5.35 3.54 9.45
C GLU A 24 6.70 4.28 9.34
N ILE A 25 7.42 4.17 8.22
CA ILE A 25 8.73 4.81 8.02
C ILE A 25 8.65 6.33 8.15
N CYS A 26 7.61 6.96 7.60
CA CYS A 26 7.41 8.40 7.62
C CYS A 26 6.77 8.90 8.93
N GLY A 27 6.40 7.99 9.83
CA GLY A 27 5.72 8.33 11.08
C GLY A 27 4.33 8.93 10.88
N LEU A 28 3.59 8.47 9.88
CA LEU A 28 2.22 8.89 9.57
C LEU A 28 1.18 7.90 10.13
N ARG A 29 -0.07 8.35 10.23
CA ARG A 29 -1.19 7.49 10.61
C ARG A 29 -1.53 6.49 9.49
N THR A 30 -2.01 5.31 9.89
CA THR A 30 -2.60 4.36 8.95
C THR A 30 -4.02 4.77 8.56
N TRP A 31 -4.53 4.19 7.48
CA TRP A 31 -5.90 4.40 6.98
C TRP A 31 -7.01 4.08 7.99
N ALA A 32 -6.68 3.40 9.09
CA ALA A 32 -7.62 3.14 10.17
C ALA A 32 -8.02 4.41 10.94
N HIS A 33 -7.19 5.47 10.90
CA HIS A 33 -7.44 6.72 11.60
C HIS A 33 -8.60 7.52 10.99
N ASN A 34 -9.45 8.11 11.83
CA ASN A 34 -10.67 8.79 11.36
C ASN A 34 -10.39 10.13 10.67
N LEU A 35 -9.38 10.89 11.11
CA LEU A 35 -9.11 12.25 10.62
C LEU A 35 -8.00 12.31 9.57
N HIS A 36 -7.10 11.32 9.57
CA HIS A 36 -5.90 11.31 8.73
C HIS A 36 -5.65 9.93 8.12
N PRO A 37 -6.66 9.33 7.46
CA PRO A 37 -6.49 8.02 6.84
C PRO A 37 -5.54 8.04 5.64
N CYS A 38 -5.48 9.14 4.87
CA CYS A 38 -4.62 9.27 3.69
C CYS A 38 -3.29 9.95 4.05
N PRO A 39 -2.13 9.43 3.63
CA PRO A 39 -0.85 10.10 3.80
C PRO A 39 -0.69 11.32 2.87
N CYS A 40 -1.32 11.31 1.69
CA CYS A 40 -1.11 12.31 0.63
C CYS A 40 -2.03 13.53 0.71
N CYS A 41 -3.16 13.47 1.42
CA CYS A 41 -4.13 14.57 1.47
C CYS A 41 -4.86 14.64 2.82
N THR A 42 -5.77 15.59 2.99
CA THR A 42 -6.51 15.84 4.22
C THR A 42 -7.87 15.13 4.31
N VAL A 43 -8.17 14.20 3.41
CA VAL A 43 -9.44 13.46 3.38
C VAL A 43 -9.75 12.79 4.72
N GLY A 44 -11.00 12.89 5.18
CA GLY A 44 -11.48 12.16 6.36
C GLY A 44 -11.89 10.73 6.01
N LYS A 45 -12.01 9.86 7.03
CA LYS A 45 -12.34 8.43 6.81
C LYS A 45 -13.74 8.22 6.19
N GLY A 46 -14.69 9.11 6.47
CA GLY A 46 -16.04 9.05 5.90
C GLY A 46 -16.08 9.33 4.39
N GLU A 47 -15.09 10.08 3.88
CA GLU A 47 -15.03 10.51 2.48
C GLU A 47 -13.99 9.70 1.68
N LEU A 48 -13.09 8.98 2.37
CA LEU A 48 -11.97 8.24 1.74
C LEU A 48 -12.40 7.31 0.62
N LEU A 49 -13.56 6.66 0.74
CA LEU A 49 -14.07 5.71 -0.24
C LEU A 49 -15.11 6.31 -1.20
N GLN A 50 -15.31 7.63 -1.17
CA GLN A 50 -16.13 8.30 -2.18
C GLN A 50 -15.34 8.37 -3.49
N VAL A 51 -15.93 7.80 -4.54
CA VAL A 51 -15.33 7.71 -5.87
C VAL A 51 -16.07 8.64 -6.82
N GLY A 52 -15.37 9.10 -7.86
CA GLY A 52 -15.95 9.97 -8.88
C GLY A 52 -16.07 11.45 -8.49
N THR A 53 -15.58 11.84 -7.31
CA THR A 53 -15.57 13.24 -6.85
C THR A 53 -14.24 13.94 -7.10
N GLN A 54 -13.21 13.19 -7.48
CA GLN A 54 -11.88 13.68 -7.77
C GLN A 54 -11.79 14.16 -9.22
N SER A 55 -10.83 15.03 -9.52
CA SER A 55 -10.43 15.36 -10.88
C SER A 55 -8.94 15.11 -11.07
N LEU A 56 -8.46 15.17 -12.31
CA LEU A 56 -7.03 15.05 -12.60
C LEU A 56 -6.22 16.20 -11.98
N ARG A 57 -6.79 17.41 -11.90
CA ARG A 57 -6.06 18.63 -11.50
C ARG A 57 -6.41 19.10 -10.09
N SER A 58 -7.49 18.60 -9.52
CA SER A 58 -7.97 18.99 -8.19
C SER A 58 -8.50 17.79 -7.43
N SER A 59 -8.21 17.78 -6.13
CA SER A 59 -8.84 16.92 -5.16
C SER A 59 -9.75 17.79 -4.28
N PRO A 60 -10.94 17.32 -3.88
CA PRO A 60 -11.76 18.04 -2.90
C PRO A 60 -11.05 18.24 -1.56
N HIS A 61 -9.97 17.48 -1.31
CA HIS A 61 -9.15 17.57 -0.12
C HIS A 61 -7.76 18.12 -0.45
N ALA A 62 -7.28 19.05 0.37
CA ALA A 62 -5.96 19.64 0.25
C ALA A 62 -4.85 18.58 0.34
N LEU A 63 -3.80 18.76 -0.46
CA LEU A 63 -2.63 17.88 -0.43
C LEU A 63 -1.82 18.10 0.86
N PHE A 64 -1.26 17.03 1.39
CA PHE A 64 -0.34 17.06 2.51
C PHE A 64 1.10 16.98 1.98
N THR A 65 1.68 18.16 1.78
CA THR A 65 2.98 18.34 1.11
C THR A 65 4.16 18.13 2.07
N ALA A 66 5.38 18.06 1.52
CA ALA A 66 6.60 18.06 2.32
C ALA A 66 6.66 19.26 3.30
N SER A 67 6.33 20.46 2.83
CA SER A 67 6.27 21.66 3.70
C SER A 67 5.22 21.54 4.81
N SER A 68 4.07 20.91 4.52
CA SER A 68 3.05 20.64 5.54
C SER A 68 3.54 19.64 6.59
N TYR A 69 4.32 18.64 6.17
CA TYR A 69 4.96 17.69 7.07
C TYR A 69 5.98 18.37 7.98
N GLU A 70 6.92 19.13 7.41
CA GLU A 70 7.96 19.85 8.16
C GLU A 70 7.36 20.81 9.18
N SER A 71 6.38 21.61 8.75
CA SER A 71 5.65 22.54 9.63
C SER A 71 4.98 21.81 10.79
N LEU A 72 4.35 20.66 10.50
CA LEU A 72 3.68 19.87 11.53
C LEU A 72 4.69 19.18 12.46
N VAL A 73 5.84 18.73 11.97
CA VAL A 73 6.93 18.21 12.81
C VAL A 73 7.39 19.30 13.79
N ALA A 74 7.67 20.51 13.30
CA ALA A 74 8.12 21.62 14.14
C ALA A 74 7.12 21.97 15.26
N GLN A 75 5.82 21.86 14.99
CA GLN A 75 4.76 22.10 15.98
C GLN A 75 4.57 20.93 16.96
N THR A 76 4.80 19.70 16.49
CA THR A 76 4.45 18.46 17.21
C THR A 76 5.58 17.95 18.11
N PHE A 77 6.82 18.29 17.82
CA PHE A 77 7.98 17.83 18.58
C PHE A 77 8.68 19.02 19.20
N ARG A 78 8.57 19.11 20.52
CA ARG A 78 9.12 20.23 21.29
C ARG A 78 10.41 19.81 21.96
N GLU A 79 11.47 20.57 21.72
CA GLU A 79 12.71 20.46 22.50
C GLU A 79 12.53 21.16 23.85
N VAL A 80 13.02 20.51 24.90
CA VAL A 80 12.92 20.95 26.28
C VAL A 80 14.28 20.78 26.94
N ILE A 81 14.72 21.82 27.64
CA ILE A 81 15.95 21.79 28.43
C ILE A 81 15.60 21.37 29.85
N VAL A 82 16.28 20.35 30.35
CA VAL A 82 16.24 19.93 31.76
C VAL A 82 17.41 20.61 32.46
N PRO A 83 17.17 21.63 33.31
CA PRO A 83 18.23 22.49 33.82
C PRO A 83 19.04 21.87 34.98
N ASP A 84 18.40 21.06 35.82
CA ASP A 84 18.96 20.57 37.08
C ASP A 84 18.44 19.17 37.46
N ASP A 85 19.15 18.51 38.39
CA ASP A 85 18.86 17.16 38.85
C ASP A 85 17.52 17.01 39.59
N ASP A 86 16.98 18.07 40.20
CA ASP A 86 15.67 18.05 40.85
C ASP A 86 14.55 18.02 39.80
N THR A 87 14.65 18.87 38.78
CA THR A 87 13.78 18.86 37.60
C THR A 87 13.84 17.51 36.89
N HIS A 88 15.05 16.96 36.71
CA HIS A 88 15.26 15.65 36.09
C HIS A 88 14.53 14.53 36.85
N ARG A 89 14.74 14.43 38.17
CA ARG A 89 14.07 13.41 39.02
C ARG A 89 12.55 13.57 39.03
N LYS A 90 12.04 14.80 39.17
CA LYS A 90 10.59 15.07 39.15
C LYS A 90 9.97 14.68 37.82
N LEU A 91 10.60 15.01 36.70
CA LEU A 91 10.11 14.68 35.36
C LEU A 91 10.10 13.16 35.13
N HIS A 92 11.18 12.47 35.50
CA HIS A 92 11.24 11.00 35.42
C HIS A 92 10.16 10.32 36.27
N SER A 93 9.86 10.86 37.46
CA SER A 93 8.81 10.32 38.33
C SER A 93 7.43 10.27 37.65
N LEU A 94 7.17 11.16 36.68
CA LEU A 94 5.92 11.25 35.91
C LEU A 94 5.91 10.41 34.63
N LEU A 95 7.08 10.01 34.11
CA LEU A 95 7.20 9.24 32.88
C LEU A 95 6.86 7.76 33.12
N ARG A 96 5.89 7.23 32.37
CA ARG A 96 5.51 5.82 32.41
C ARG A 96 5.27 5.27 31.01
N TYR A 97 5.62 4.02 30.80
CA TYR A 97 5.27 3.32 29.57
C TYR A 97 3.75 3.26 29.38
N SER A 98 3.30 3.66 28.19
CA SER A 98 1.91 3.66 27.79
C SER A 98 1.75 2.93 26.46
N LYS A 99 0.96 1.87 26.46
CA LYS A 99 0.63 1.10 25.25
C LYS A 99 -0.02 1.99 24.18
N ASN A 100 -0.97 2.84 24.60
CA ASN A 100 -1.67 3.76 23.72
C ASN A 100 -0.81 4.96 23.30
N GLY A 101 0.16 5.32 24.15
CA GLY A 101 1.10 6.40 23.88
C GLY A 101 2.23 6.00 22.92
N ARG A 102 2.50 4.70 22.76
CA ARG A 102 3.65 4.16 21.99
C ARG A 102 5.02 4.56 22.57
N GLY A 103 5.14 4.60 23.90
CA GLY A 103 6.41 4.92 24.57
C GLY A 103 6.22 5.42 26.00
N ARG A 104 7.22 6.14 26.53
CA ARG A 104 7.19 6.76 27.87
C ARG A 104 6.43 8.09 27.81
N CYS A 105 5.26 8.15 28.45
CA CYS A 105 4.40 9.34 28.47
C CYS A 105 4.27 9.91 29.87
N LEU A 106 4.04 11.22 29.96
CA LEU A 106 3.73 11.90 31.21
C LEU A 106 2.35 11.54 31.74
N LYS A 107 2.29 11.10 33.00
CA LYS A 107 1.02 10.78 33.70
C LYS A 107 0.28 12.02 34.21
N ALA A 108 0.99 13.12 34.44
CA ALA A 108 0.45 14.42 34.83
C ALA A 108 1.14 15.53 34.04
N SER A 109 0.55 16.73 34.01
CA SER A 109 1.20 17.90 33.43
C SER A 109 2.44 18.29 34.25
N PHE A 110 3.43 18.84 33.58
CA PHE A 110 4.65 19.37 34.19
C PHE A 110 4.84 20.84 33.76
N PRO A 111 4.18 21.79 34.46
CA PRO A 111 4.09 23.19 34.04
C PRO A 111 5.44 23.89 33.93
N LEU A 112 6.43 23.50 34.75
CA LEU A 112 7.78 24.09 34.75
C LEU A 112 8.43 24.06 33.37
N LEU A 113 8.15 23.03 32.57
CA LEU A 113 8.66 22.90 31.20
C LEU A 113 7.55 23.06 30.15
N GLY A 114 6.36 23.52 30.57
CA GLY A 114 5.18 23.67 29.72
C GLY A 114 4.69 22.35 29.10
N LEU A 115 4.95 21.21 29.75
CA LEU A 115 4.56 19.89 29.27
C LEU A 115 3.18 19.50 29.83
N ARG A 116 2.39 18.82 29.01
CA ARG A 116 1.03 18.38 29.36
C ARG A 116 1.00 16.87 29.59
N LYS A 117 0.01 16.42 30.37
CA LYS A 117 -0.31 14.99 30.49
C LYS A 117 -0.44 14.35 29.10
N GLY A 118 0.20 13.20 28.91
CA GLY A 118 0.20 12.46 27.65
C GLY A 118 1.30 12.85 26.67
N ASN A 119 2.07 13.92 26.91
CA ASN A 119 3.28 14.17 26.12
C ASN A 119 4.25 13.00 26.29
N ARG A 120 4.86 12.56 25.18
CA ARG A 120 5.71 11.37 25.13
C ARG A 120 7.16 11.77 24.92
N LEU A 121 8.06 11.18 25.69
CA LEU A 121 9.50 11.33 25.51
C LEU A 121 9.92 10.61 24.22
N GLU A 122 10.62 11.33 23.35
CA GLU A 122 11.11 10.84 22.06
C GLU A 122 12.64 10.69 22.08
N PRO A 123 13.17 9.78 21.26
CA PRO A 123 14.59 9.77 20.95
C PRO A 123 15.06 11.12 20.37
N SER A 124 16.18 11.63 20.87
CA SER A 124 16.84 12.85 20.42
C SER A 124 18.35 12.64 20.29
N ALA A 125 19.08 13.61 19.74
CA ALA A 125 20.54 13.53 19.59
C ALA A 125 21.27 13.29 20.93
N SER A 126 20.77 13.91 21.99
CA SER A 126 21.23 13.78 23.38
C SER A 126 20.70 12.53 24.10
N LEU A 127 19.61 11.93 23.60
CA LEU A 127 18.93 10.80 24.24
C LEU A 127 18.45 9.82 23.16
N LEU A 128 19.35 8.97 22.66
CA LEU A 128 18.99 7.97 21.66
C LEU A 128 18.08 6.87 22.24
N ASP A 129 18.34 6.47 23.49
CA ASP A 129 17.57 5.46 24.21
C ASP A 129 16.80 6.11 25.36
N VAL A 130 15.48 6.17 25.23
CA VAL A 130 14.60 6.79 26.23
C VAL A 130 14.61 6.08 27.58
N ASP A 131 15.10 4.83 27.67
CA ASP A 131 15.30 4.15 28.95
C ASP A 131 16.50 4.68 29.72
N LYS A 132 17.47 5.29 29.03
CA LYS A 132 18.67 5.89 29.64
C LYS A 132 18.47 7.33 30.09
N PHE A 133 17.23 7.82 30.13
CA PHE A 133 16.89 9.19 30.52
C PHE A 133 17.62 9.64 31.80
N MET A 134 17.56 8.83 32.86
CA MET A 134 18.21 9.12 34.16
C MET A 134 19.74 9.09 34.16
N GLN A 135 20.38 8.63 33.07
CA GLN A 135 21.84 8.55 32.96
C GLN A 135 22.45 9.84 32.39
N LEU A 136 21.61 10.78 31.93
CA LEU A 136 22.08 12.06 31.41
C LEU A 136 22.46 13.03 32.52
N THR A 137 23.59 13.71 32.35
CA THR A 137 24.05 14.77 33.25
C THR A 137 23.36 16.09 32.89
N THR A 138 22.78 16.77 33.88
CA THR A 138 22.14 18.09 33.67
C THR A 138 23.18 19.22 33.59
N PRO A 139 22.95 20.26 32.77
CA PRO A 139 21.77 20.45 31.92
C PRO A 139 21.86 19.68 30.60
N PHE A 140 20.73 19.20 30.11
CA PHE A 140 20.64 18.56 28.78
C PHE A 140 19.31 18.91 28.10
N SER A 141 19.28 18.84 26.77
CA SER A 141 18.03 18.94 26.01
C SER A 141 17.44 17.57 25.71
N CYS A 142 16.12 17.47 25.61
CA CYS A 142 15.41 16.28 25.17
C CYS A 142 14.15 16.67 24.41
N THR A 143 13.58 15.74 23.64
CA THR A 143 12.43 16.02 22.78
C THR A 143 11.16 15.34 23.31
N PHE A 144 10.05 16.08 23.30
CA PHE A 144 8.73 15.56 23.63
C PHE A 144 7.78 15.66 22.44
N TYR A 145 7.09 14.57 22.16
CA TYR A 145 5.93 14.52 21.26
C TYR A 145 4.69 15.09 21.94
N THR A 146 4.05 16.07 21.31
CA THR A 146 2.90 16.81 21.81
C THR A 146 1.61 16.59 20.99
N GLY A 147 1.67 15.87 19.87
CA GLY A 147 0.56 15.72 18.91
C GLY A 147 -0.65 14.93 19.41
N GLY A 148 -0.51 14.15 20.47
CA GLY A 148 -1.62 13.47 21.13
C GLY A 148 -2.35 12.43 20.24
N PRO A 149 -3.60 12.04 20.60
CA PRO A 149 -4.33 10.97 19.92
C PRO A 149 -4.77 11.35 18.50
N HIS A 150 -5.00 12.63 18.23
CA HIS A 150 -5.46 13.14 16.93
C HIS A 150 -4.33 13.58 16.00
N GLY A 151 -3.08 13.62 16.48
CA GLY A 151 -1.94 14.04 15.67
C GLY A 151 -1.73 13.14 14.45
N ARG A 152 -1.51 13.75 13.29
CA ARG A 152 -1.22 13.07 12.01
C ARG A 152 0.16 12.42 11.99
N ILE A 153 1.15 13.07 12.58
CA ILE A 153 2.52 12.57 12.70
C ILE A 153 2.66 11.91 14.08
N LEU A 154 3.33 10.77 14.10
CA LEU A 154 3.48 9.88 15.23
C LEU A 154 4.90 9.88 15.77
N HIS A 155 5.92 10.02 14.92
CA HIS A 155 7.33 10.14 15.31
C HIS A 155 8.08 10.90 14.22
N GLN A 156 9.25 11.45 14.55
CA GLN A 156 10.13 12.05 13.54
C GLN A 156 10.82 10.93 12.76
N SER A 157 10.57 10.86 11.47
CA SER A 157 11.23 9.87 10.61
C SER A 157 12.72 10.20 10.45
N PRO A 158 13.66 9.32 10.84
CA PRO A 158 15.08 9.50 10.51
C PRO A 158 15.31 9.47 8.99
N PHE A 159 14.46 8.76 8.25
CA PHE A 159 14.53 8.65 6.80
C PHE A 159 14.28 9.99 6.11
N LEU A 160 13.30 10.77 6.58
CA LEU A 160 13.00 12.10 6.07
C LEU A 160 13.98 13.19 6.55
N LYS A 161 14.98 12.84 7.38
CA LYS A 161 16.09 13.75 7.74
C LYS A 161 17.25 13.66 6.74
N ILE A 162 17.23 12.67 5.84
CA ILE A 162 18.26 12.54 4.80
C ILE A 162 18.09 13.70 3.81
N PRO A 163 19.13 14.51 3.55
CA PRO A 163 19.03 15.62 2.61
C PRO A 163 18.49 15.19 1.25
N GLY A 164 17.45 15.87 0.77
CA GLY A 164 16.79 15.57 -0.50
C GLY A 164 15.67 14.53 -0.43
N VAL A 165 15.51 13.82 0.70
CA VAL A 165 14.41 12.88 0.90
C VAL A 165 13.22 13.58 1.51
N THR A 166 12.12 13.64 0.77
CA THR A 166 10.86 14.21 1.25
C THR A 166 9.70 13.22 1.07
N LEU A 167 8.51 13.56 1.57
CA LEU A 167 7.29 12.80 1.26
C LEU A 167 7.02 12.74 -0.25
N ASP A 168 7.52 13.71 -1.01
CA ASP A 168 7.34 13.74 -2.45
C ASP A 168 8.19 12.69 -3.18
N CYS A 169 9.23 12.15 -2.54
CA CYS A 169 10.05 11.04 -3.06
C CYS A 169 9.32 9.68 -3.02
N TRP A 170 8.13 9.59 -2.42
CA TRP A 170 7.41 8.33 -2.37
C TRP A 170 6.78 7.97 -3.72
N CYS A 171 7.16 6.82 -4.28
CA CYS A 171 6.53 6.21 -5.46
C CYS A 171 5.35 5.32 -5.07
N ILE A 172 4.17 5.68 -5.57
CA ILE A 172 2.96 4.85 -5.47
C ILE A 172 2.95 3.91 -6.69
N ASP A 173 3.21 2.63 -6.50
CA ASP A 173 3.33 1.68 -7.60
C ASP A 173 2.02 0.93 -7.91
N VAL A 174 1.94 0.37 -9.13
CA VAL A 174 0.78 -0.39 -9.61
C VAL A 174 0.64 -1.75 -8.93
N LEU A 175 1.73 -2.39 -8.53
CA LEU A 175 1.69 -3.70 -7.89
C LEU A 175 0.87 -3.61 -6.59
N HIS A 176 1.24 -2.68 -5.70
CA HIS A 176 0.58 -2.53 -4.42
C HIS A 176 -0.74 -1.78 -4.52
N THR A 177 -0.87 -0.80 -5.42
CA THR A 177 -2.02 0.12 -5.43
C THR A 177 -3.13 -0.33 -6.39
N TRP A 178 -2.76 -0.89 -7.55
CA TRP A 178 -3.70 -1.34 -8.58
C TRP A 178 -4.01 -2.84 -8.42
N HIS A 179 -3.01 -3.70 -8.58
CA HIS A 179 -3.17 -5.17 -8.58
C HIS A 179 -3.65 -5.70 -7.23
N PHE A 180 -2.95 -5.37 -6.14
CA PHE A 180 -3.39 -5.69 -4.78
C PHE A 180 -4.41 -4.70 -4.20
N GLY A 181 -4.94 -3.81 -5.04
CA GLY A 181 -5.96 -2.83 -4.68
C GLY A 181 -7.30 -3.15 -5.34
N PRO A 182 -7.90 -2.19 -6.05
CA PRO A 182 -9.26 -2.33 -6.55
C PRO A 182 -9.40 -3.43 -7.62
N LEU A 183 -8.36 -3.74 -8.40
CA LEU A 183 -8.43 -4.82 -9.39
C LEU A 183 -8.65 -6.19 -8.73
N SER A 184 -7.94 -6.47 -7.64
CA SER A 184 -8.13 -7.69 -6.85
C SER A 184 -9.54 -7.80 -6.24
N SER A 185 -10.11 -6.68 -5.78
CA SER A 185 -11.51 -6.66 -5.28
C SER A 185 -12.52 -6.94 -6.39
N TYR A 186 -12.33 -6.30 -7.55
CA TYR A 186 -13.16 -6.51 -8.74
C TYR A 186 -13.14 -7.97 -9.18
N ILE A 187 -11.96 -8.56 -9.42
CA ILE A 187 -11.84 -9.95 -9.89
C ILE A 187 -12.50 -10.92 -8.91
N ALA A 188 -12.25 -10.76 -7.61
CA ALA A 188 -12.85 -11.62 -6.60
C ALA A 188 -14.38 -11.50 -6.57
N HIS A 189 -14.90 -10.28 -6.66
CA HIS A 189 -16.34 -10.03 -6.68
C HIS A 189 -17.01 -10.61 -7.93
N SER A 190 -16.46 -10.35 -9.12
CA SER A 190 -16.97 -10.89 -10.37
C SER A 190 -17.00 -12.41 -10.39
N LEU A 191 -15.92 -13.06 -9.95
CA LEU A 191 -15.87 -14.53 -9.89
C LEU A 191 -16.89 -15.10 -8.90
N ARG A 192 -17.09 -14.47 -7.73
CA ARG A 192 -18.13 -14.90 -6.77
C ARG A 192 -19.54 -14.81 -7.34
N LEU A 193 -19.84 -13.72 -8.07
CA LEU A 193 -21.14 -13.59 -8.72
C LEU A 193 -21.31 -14.63 -9.83
N LEU A 194 -20.27 -14.89 -10.62
CA LEU A 194 -20.31 -15.97 -11.62
C LEU A 194 -20.53 -17.34 -10.98
N ILE A 195 -19.83 -17.68 -9.89
CA ILE A 195 -20.06 -18.92 -9.12
C ILE A 195 -21.50 -19.05 -8.64
N SER A 196 -22.11 -17.93 -8.24
CA SER A 196 -23.49 -17.89 -7.74
C SER A 196 -24.54 -17.83 -8.86
N SER A 197 -24.13 -17.64 -10.11
CA SER A 197 -25.02 -17.47 -11.26
C SER A 197 -25.49 -18.81 -11.83
N SER A 198 -26.61 -18.78 -12.56
CA SER A 198 -27.14 -19.91 -13.32
C SER A 198 -26.23 -20.40 -14.45
N VAL A 199 -25.15 -19.67 -14.78
CA VAL A 199 -24.18 -20.07 -15.80
C VAL A 199 -23.37 -21.29 -15.36
N TYR A 200 -22.92 -21.28 -14.10
CA TYR A 200 -22.02 -22.31 -13.58
C TYR A 200 -22.63 -23.14 -12.45
N ARG A 201 -23.63 -22.61 -11.75
CA ARG A 201 -24.30 -23.34 -10.69
C ARG A 201 -25.14 -24.49 -11.28
N PRO A 202 -24.97 -25.73 -10.81
CA PRO A 202 -25.83 -26.84 -11.23
C PRO A 202 -27.30 -26.53 -10.94
N ALA A 203 -28.20 -26.99 -11.82
CA ALA A 203 -29.64 -26.83 -11.62
C ALA A 203 -30.23 -27.79 -10.56
N ASP A 204 -29.41 -28.72 -10.07
CA ASP A 204 -29.82 -29.75 -9.12
C ASP A 204 -30.12 -29.16 -7.73
N GLN A 205 -31.25 -29.54 -7.16
CA GLN A 205 -31.80 -28.95 -5.92
C GLN A 205 -31.25 -29.61 -4.65
N ASP A 206 -30.61 -30.77 -4.78
CA ASP A 206 -30.16 -31.57 -3.64
C ASP A 206 -28.74 -31.26 -3.17
N LEU A 207 -28.02 -30.37 -3.86
CA LEU A 207 -26.66 -29.97 -3.48
C LEU A 207 -26.69 -28.88 -2.41
N ASP A 208 -25.86 -29.05 -1.38
CA ASP A 208 -25.64 -27.95 -0.46
C ASP A 208 -24.88 -26.79 -1.14
N LYS A 209 -24.85 -25.63 -0.47
CA LYS A 209 -24.21 -24.45 -1.04
C LYS A 209 -22.71 -24.65 -1.29
N GLU A 210 -22.01 -25.35 -0.39
CA GLU A 210 -20.58 -25.55 -0.50
C GLU A 210 -20.23 -26.49 -1.67
N GLU A 211 -21.01 -27.54 -1.85
CA GLU A 211 -20.90 -28.48 -2.97
C GLU A 211 -21.20 -27.80 -4.31
N ALA A 212 -22.28 -27.01 -4.38
CA ALA A 212 -22.62 -26.23 -5.56
C ALA A 212 -21.51 -25.24 -5.94
N ASP A 213 -20.94 -24.53 -4.96
CA ASP A 213 -19.86 -23.56 -5.19
C ASP A 213 -18.56 -24.26 -5.63
N LYS A 214 -18.26 -25.47 -5.10
CA LYS A 214 -17.13 -26.31 -5.54
C LYS A 214 -17.30 -26.76 -6.99
N LEU A 215 -18.49 -27.23 -7.37
CA LEU A 215 -18.78 -27.67 -8.75
C LEU A 215 -18.71 -26.50 -9.74
N ALA A 216 -19.31 -25.35 -9.39
CA ALA A 216 -19.20 -24.13 -10.20
C ALA A 216 -17.73 -23.69 -10.38
N LEU A 217 -16.92 -23.76 -9.31
CA LEU A 217 -15.49 -23.46 -9.41
C LEU A 217 -14.75 -24.46 -10.32
N LEU A 218 -15.09 -25.75 -10.29
CA LEU A 218 -14.50 -26.75 -11.19
C LEU A 218 -14.81 -26.42 -12.66
N HIS A 219 -16.03 -26.01 -12.97
CA HIS A 219 -16.40 -25.55 -14.32
C HIS A 219 -15.59 -24.31 -14.73
N ILE A 220 -15.51 -23.30 -13.86
CA ILE A 220 -14.73 -22.09 -14.10
C ILE A 220 -13.25 -22.42 -14.34
N ARG A 221 -12.67 -23.36 -13.57
CA ARG A 221 -11.28 -23.81 -13.75
C ARG A 221 -11.05 -24.49 -15.09
N ALA A 222 -11.97 -25.36 -15.50
CA ALA A 222 -11.91 -26.01 -16.81
C ALA A 222 -11.92 -24.97 -17.93
N GLU A 223 -12.83 -24.00 -17.86
CA GLU A 223 -12.89 -22.91 -18.84
C GLU A 223 -11.66 -22.00 -18.79
N LEU A 224 -11.10 -21.74 -17.61
CA LEU A 224 -9.87 -20.96 -17.43
C LEU A 224 -8.69 -21.64 -18.14
N TRP A 225 -8.53 -22.95 -17.99
CA TRP A 225 -7.50 -23.71 -18.69
C TRP A 225 -7.71 -23.69 -20.20
N SER A 226 -8.95 -23.84 -20.68
CA SER A 226 -9.27 -23.70 -22.11
C SER A 226 -9.02 -22.29 -22.63
N PHE A 227 -9.27 -21.26 -21.82
CA PHE A 227 -8.97 -19.86 -22.16
C PHE A 227 -7.47 -19.65 -22.31
N TYR A 228 -6.65 -20.09 -21.34
CA TYR A 228 -5.20 -19.98 -21.43
C TYR A 228 -4.62 -20.80 -22.59
N LYS A 229 -5.16 -21.99 -22.86
CA LYS A 229 -4.76 -22.80 -24.01
C LYS A 229 -4.98 -22.06 -25.33
N ARG A 230 -6.18 -21.50 -25.54
CA ARG A 230 -6.49 -20.72 -26.75
C ARG A 230 -5.60 -19.49 -26.89
N ARG A 231 -5.29 -18.81 -25.78
CA ARG A 231 -4.36 -17.66 -25.78
C ARG A 231 -2.94 -18.06 -26.19
N ARG A 232 -2.44 -19.22 -25.75
CA ARG A 232 -1.14 -19.76 -26.17
C ARG A 232 -1.11 -20.19 -27.64
N GLU A 233 -2.23 -20.64 -28.18
CA GLU A 233 -2.35 -21.07 -29.58
C GLU A 233 -2.46 -19.88 -30.53
N ALA A 234 -3.16 -18.81 -30.13
CA ALA A 234 -3.26 -17.57 -30.90
C ALA A 234 -2.04 -16.64 -30.76
N ASP A 235 -1.00 -17.07 -30.04
CA ASP A 235 0.22 -16.29 -29.73
C ASP A 235 1.23 -16.36 -30.88
N GLU A 236 0.87 -15.82 -32.04
CA GLU A 236 1.70 -15.85 -33.26
C GLU A 236 3.07 -15.16 -33.08
N ASP A 237 3.13 -14.11 -32.25
CA ASP A 237 4.32 -13.31 -31.98
C ASP A 237 5.12 -13.78 -30.73
N GLY A 238 4.62 -14.81 -30.03
CA GLY A 238 5.22 -15.32 -28.80
C GLY A 238 5.14 -14.38 -27.60
N THR A 239 4.33 -13.32 -27.67
CA THR A 239 4.20 -12.31 -26.61
C THR A 239 3.56 -12.89 -25.35
N TRP A 240 2.52 -13.72 -25.48
CA TRP A 240 1.88 -14.41 -24.36
C TRP A 240 2.79 -15.45 -23.72
N ARG A 241 3.57 -16.22 -24.50
CA ARG A 241 4.55 -17.17 -23.93
C ARG A 241 5.64 -16.48 -23.10
N LYS A 242 5.99 -15.25 -23.44
CA LYS A 242 7.02 -14.46 -22.73
C LYS A 242 6.48 -13.65 -21.56
N LYS A 243 5.23 -13.16 -21.64
CA LYS A 243 4.67 -12.16 -20.71
C LYS A 243 3.29 -12.51 -20.16
N GLY A 244 2.66 -13.57 -20.65
CA GLY A 244 1.38 -14.05 -20.19
C GLY A 244 1.44 -14.52 -18.74
N THR A 245 0.39 -14.25 -18.00
CA THR A 245 0.30 -14.59 -16.58
C THR A 245 -0.87 -15.53 -16.36
N GLU A 246 -0.60 -16.66 -15.74
CA GLU A 246 -1.56 -17.74 -15.57
C GLU A 246 -1.68 -18.11 -14.10
N VAL A 247 -2.91 -18.30 -13.63
CA VAL A 247 -3.16 -18.87 -12.31
C VAL A 247 -3.17 -20.39 -12.43
N TRP A 248 -2.24 -21.02 -11.74
CA TRP A 248 -2.12 -22.47 -11.72
C TRP A 248 -3.29 -23.17 -11.02
N ASN A 249 -3.73 -22.62 -9.88
CA ASN A 249 -4.76 -23.25 -9.06
C ASN A 249 -5.69 -22.21 -8.44
N LEU A 250 -6.82 -21.93 -9.10
CA LEU A 250 -7.87 -21.08 -8.55
C LEU A 250 -8.66 -21.87 -7.49
N THR A 251 -8.76 -21.32 -6.27
CA THR A 251 -9.43 -21.97 -5.13
C THR A 251 -10.48 -21.06 -4.50
N LEU A 252 -11.48 -21.64 -3.82
CA LEU A 252 -12.47 -20.86 -3.05
C LEU A 252 -11.81 -20.03 -1.94
N ILE A 253 -10.71 -20.49 -1.36
CA ILE A 253 -9.96 -19.76 -0.33
C ILE A 253 -9.40 -18.44 -0.88
N MET A 254 -9.01 -18.41 -2.16
CA MET A 254 -8.57 -17.18 -2.81
C MET A 254 -9.70 -16.17 -3.00
N LEU A 255 -10.95 -16.64 -3.05
CA LEU A 255 -12.17 -15.85 -3.28
C LEU A 255 -13.00 -15.59 -2.01
N ALA A 256 -12.68 -16.25 -0.90
CA ALA A 256 -13.45 -16.18 0.35
C ALA A 256 -13.41 -14.80 1.02
N GLY A 257 -12.33 -14.04 0.81
CA GLY A 257 -12.17 -12.70 1.36
C GLY A 257 -12.75 -11.60 0.47
N LYS A 258 -12.74 -10.35 0.97
CA LYS A 258 -13.11 -9.19 0.14
C LYS A 258 -12.23 -9.02 -1.10
N TYR A 259 -10.97 -9.46 -1.01
CA TYR A 259 -9.94 -9.29 -2.01
C TYR A 259 -9.39 -10.65 -2.45
N LEU A 260 -9.00 -10.75 -3.72
CA LEU A 260 -8.36 -11.92 -4.31
C LEU A 260 -6.97 -12.15 -3.71
N LYS A 261 -6.70 -13.37 -3.25
CA LYS A 261 -5.37 -13.82 -2.81
C LYS A 261 -4.56 -14.45 -3.96
N ALA A 262 -4.27 -13.67 -5.00
CA ALA A 262 -3.42 -14.08 -6.13
C ALA A 262 -2.16 -13.23 -6.17
N LYS A 263 -1.14 -13.66 -6.92
CA LYS A 263 0.05 -12.83 -7.19
C LYS A 263 -0.35 -11.65 -8.07
N ALA A 264 0.36 -10.53 -7.96
CA ALA A 264 0.05 -9.34 -8.76
C ALA A 264 0.06 -9.64 -10.26
N ALA A 265 1.11 -10.34 -10.74
CA ALA A 265 1.22 -10.77 -12.13
C ALA A 265 -0.02 -11.55 -12.60
N GLU A 266 -0.51 -12.49 -11.79
CA GLU A 266 -1.66 -13.35 -12.11
C GLU A 266 -2.98 -12.58 -12.31
N THR A 267 -3.09 -11.37 -11.75
CA THR A 267 -4.32 -10.56 -11.87
C THR A 267 -4.61 -10.12 -13.31
N HIS A 268 -3.59 -9.92 -14.15
CA HIS A 268 -3.80 -9.56 -15.56
C HIS A 268 -4.49 -10.69 -16.34
N GLY A 269 -4.00 -11.93 -16.22
CA GLY A 269 -4.61 -13.09 -16.85
C GLY A 269 -6.03 -13.34 -16.36
N LEU A 270 -6.28 -13.17 -15.06
CA LEU A 270 -7.62 -13.30 -14.48
C LEU A 270 -8.58 -12.19 -14.93
N LEU A 271 -8.12 -10.93 -15.04
CA LEU A 271 -8.94 -9.84 -15.56
C LEU A 271 -9.45 -10.16 -16.96
N ASN A 272 -8.55 -10.55 -17.86
CA ASN A 272 -8.88 -10.92 -19.24
C ASN A 272 -9.88 -12.07 -19.29
N PHE A 273 -9.69 -13.09 -18.45
CA PHE A 273 -10.60 -14.22 -18.35
C PHE A 273 -11.98 -13.79 -17.85
N VAL A 274 -12.06 -13.00 -16.77
CA VAL A 274 -13.34 -12.54 -16.20
C VAL A 274 -14.14 -11.73 -17.21
N VAL A 275 -13.50 -10.78 -17.91
CA VAL A 275 -14.15 -9.97 -18.96
C VAL A 275 -14.66 -10.85 -20.10
N ASP A 276 -13.85 -11.80 -20.56
CA ASP A 276 -14.24 -12.76 -21.60
C ASP A 276 -15.44 -13.63 -21.18
N ARG A 277 -15.48 -14.10 -19.92
CA ARG A 277 -16.62 -14.89 -19.41
C ARG A 277 -17.89 -14.05 -19.27
N LEU A 278 -17.77 -12.84 -18.71
CA LEU A 278 -18.91 -11.92 -18.60
C LEU A 278 -19.49 -11.57 -19.98
N GLY A 279 -18.64 -11.37 -20.99
CA GLY A 279 -19.06 -11.13 -22.37
C GLY A 279 -19.72 -12.36 -23.02
N LYS A 280 -19.06 -13.52 -22.95
CA LYS A 280 -19.55 -14.79 -23.55
C LYS A 280 -20.93 -15.17 -23.01
N HIS A 281 -21.19 -14.96 -21.72
CA HIS A 281 -22.45 -15.34 -21.08
C HIS A 281 -23.42 -14.16 -20.92
N SER A 282 -23.18 -13.04 -21.59
CA SER A 282 -23.98 -11.80 -21.43
C SER A 282 -25.48 -12.01 -21.62
N GLU A 283 -25.91 -12.82 -22.60
CA GLU A 283 -27.32 -13.11 -22.85
C GLU A 283 -28.00 -13.85 -21.69
N ILE A 284 -27.34 -14.87 -21.15
CA ILE A 284 -27.83 -15.65 -20.01
C ILE A 284 -27.85 -14.77 -18.76
N LEU A 285 -26.77 -14.02 -18.53
CA LEU A 285 -26.62 -13.12 -17.39
C LEU A 285 -27.60 -11.94 -17.44
N ALA A 286 -28.02 -11.49 -18.62
CA ALA A 286 -29.03 -10.45 -18.80
C ALA A 286 -30.43 -10.87 -18.32
N SER A 287 -30.67 -12.18 -18.23
CA SER A 287 -31.92 -12.75 -17.72
C SER A 287 -31.84 -13.09 -16.22
N ALA A 288 -30.68 -12.92 -15.58
CA ALA A 288 -30.50 -13.17 -14.16
C ALA A 288 -31.03 -12.01 -13.30
N SER A 289 -31.38 -12.28 -12.04
CA SER A 289 -31.79 -11.25 -11.08
C SER A 289 -30.75 -10.15 -10.85
N GLN A 290 -29.47 -10.45 -11.13
CA GLN A 290 -28.33 -9.55 -11.00
C GLN A 290 -27.83 -9.01 -12.36
N ALA A 291 -28.66 -9.02 -13.41
CA ALA A 291 -28.30 -8.59 -14.77
C ALA A 291 -27.58 -7.23 -14.82
N ALA A 292 -28.12 -6.23 -14.10
CA ALA A 292 -27.51 -4.90 -14.03
C ALA A 292 -26.08 -4.95 -13.45
N SER A 293 -25.84 -5.75 -12.42
CA SER A 293 -24.51 -5.92 -11.84
C SER A 293 -23.55 -6.56 -12.84
N PHE A 294 -23.98 -7.56 -13.61
CA PHE A 294 -23.11 -8.19 -14.62
C PHE A 294 -22.73 -7.24 -15.76
N ASP A 295 -23.66 -6.42 -16.27
CA ASP A 295 -23.35 -5.39 -17.29
C ASP A 295 -22.37 -4.34 -16.74
N LEU A 296 -22.60 -3.85 -15.52
CA LEU A 296 -21.69 -2.91 -14.86
C LEU A 296 -20.29 -3.51 -14.68
N LEU A 297 -20.19 -4.78 -14.26
CA LEU A 297 -18.92 -5.47 -14.10
C LEU A 297 -18.21 -5.69 -15.42
N LEU A 298 -18.92 -6.04 -16.49
CA LEU A 298 -18.32 -6.18 -17.82
C LEU A 298 -17.69 -4.85 -18.27
N ARG A 299 -18.45 -3.76 -18.20
CA ARG A 299 -17.98 -2.42 -18.58
C ARG A 299 -16.86 -1.91 -17.68
N ALA A 300 -16.89 -2.24 -16.39
CA ALA A 300 -15.79 -1.93 -15.46
C ALA A 300 -14.52 -2.68 -15.88
N GLY A 301 -14.61 -3.98 -16.12
CA GLY A 301 -13.46 -4.80 -16.52
C GLY A 301 -12.84 -4.34 -17.85
N MET A 302 -13.66 -3.95 -18.83
CA MET A 302 -13.17 -3.33 -20.06
C MET A 302 -12.40 -2.03 -19.79
N ALA A 303 -12.91 -1.17 -18.91
CA ALA A 303 -12.20 0.05 -18.51
C ALA A 303 -10.89 -0.23 -17.75
N ALA A 304 -10.83 -1.31 -16.96
CA ALA A 304 -9.60 -1.77 -16.33
C ALA A 304 -8.57 -2.29 -17.36
N MET A 305 -9.02 -3.01 -18.40
CA MET A 305 -8.15 -3.44 -19.50
C MET A 305 -7.61 -2.25 -20.30
N ASP A 306 -8.45 -1.24 -20.57
CA ASP A 306 -8.03 0.01 -21.20
C ASP A 306 -7.00 0.75 -20.34
N PHE A 307 -7.17 0.77 -19.02
CA PHE A 307 -6.20 1.37 -18.09
C PHE A 307 -4.84 0.69 -18.19
N ASP A 308 -4.81 -0.65 -18.16
CA ASP A 308 -3.58 -1.44 -18.33
C ASP A 308 -2.95 -1.20 -19.72
N ALA A 309 -3.76 -1.06 -20.77
CA ALA A 309 -3.28 -0.78 -22.13
C ALA A 309 -2.63 0.60 -22.23
N VAL A 310 -3.21 1.64 -21.62
CA VAL A 310 -2.59 2.97 -21.57
C VAL A 310 -1.25 2.90 -20.85
N LEU A 311 -1.15 2.25 -19.68
CA LEU A 311 0.13 2.08 -18.98
C LEU A 311 1.17 1.30 -19.81
N ALA A 312 0.73 0.36 -20.63
CA ALA A 312 1.60 -0.46 -21.47
C ALA A 312 2.11 0.26 -22.72
N ALA A 313 1.30 1.15 -23.30
CA ALA A 313 1.64 1.88 -24.51
C ALA A 313 2.64 3.01 -24.27
N HIS A 314 2.73 3.52 -23.03
CA HIS A 314 3.55 4.69 -22.71
C HIS A 314 4.91 4.33 -22.09
N PRO A 315 5.98 5.07 -22.43
CA PRO A 315 7.32 4.84 -21.90
C PRO A 315 7.43 5.30 -20.44
N ARG A 316 8.65 5.44 -19.90
CA ARG A 316 8.88 5.92 -18.53
C ARG A 316 8.31 7.32 -18.31
N ALA A 317 8.36 8.20 -19.30
CA ALA A 317 7.72 9.50 -19.24
C ALA A 317 6.25 9.36 -19.67
N ILE A 318 5.34 9.89 -18.85
CA ILE A 318 3.91 9.99 -19.17
C ILE A 318 3.60 11.47 -19.33
N ASP A 319 3.03 11.84 -20.48
CA ASP A 319 2.56 13.20 -20.72
C ASP A 319 1.19 13.47 -20.07
N SER A 320 0.72 14.71 -20.17
CA SER A 320 -0.56 15.11 -19.57
C SER A 320 -1.78 14.45 -20.24
N GLU A 321 -1.68 14.11 -21.52
CA GLU A 321 -2.78 13.48 -22.28
C GLU A 321 -2.96 12.03 -21.83
N ALA A 322 -1.87 11.27 -21.82
CA ALA A 322 -1.82 9.91 -21.30
C ALA A 322 -2.29 9.83 -19.84
N CYS A 323 -1.90 10.82 -19.02
CA CYS A 323 -2.37 10.91 -17.64
C CYS A 323 -3.88 11.17 -17.55
N GLY A 324 -4.44 12.00 -18.45
CA GLY A 324 -5.88 12.19 -18.58
C GLY A 324 -6.61 10.91 -18.98
N LEU A 325 -6.07 10.17 -19.95
CA LEU A 325 -6.61 8.86 -20.34
C LEU A 325 -6.59 7.87 -19.17
N LEU A 326 -5.49 7.77 -18.42
CA LEU A 326 -5.42 6.94 -17.22
C LEU A 326 -6.50 7.32 -16.20
N PHE A 327 -6.68 8.62 -15.97
CA PHE A 327 -7.70 9.12 -15.06
C PHE A 327 -9.11 8.72 -15.52
N ASP A 328 -9.45 8.93 -16.78
CA ASP A 328 -10.78 8.64 -17.32
C ASP A 328 -11.10 7.14 -17.27
N LYS A 329 -10.15 6.29 -17.66
CA LYS A 329 -10.31 4.83 -17.62
C LYS A 329 -10.44 4.33 -16.19
N TYR A 330 -9.60 4.81 -15.27
CA TYR A 330 -9.70 4.44 -13.86
C TYR A 330 -11.01 4.93 -13.23
N ASN A 331 -11.40 6.18 -13.48
CA ASN A 331 -12.61 6.76 -12.92
C ASN A 331 -13.87 6.01 -13.40
N ARG A 332 -13.90 5.66 -14.70
CA ARG A 332 -14.94 4.80 -15.26
C ARG A 332 -14.96 3.43 -14.56
N PHE A 333 -13.81 2.77 -14.45
CA PHE A 333 -13.70 1.47 -13.78
C PHE A 333 -14.22 1.50 -12.35
N ILE A 334 -13.76 2.45 -11.54
CA ILE A 334 -14.07 2.46 -10.10
C ILE A 334 -15.51 2.89 -9.83
N CYS A 335 -16.07 3.84 -10.60
CA CYS A 335 -17.47 4.24 -10.47
C CYS A 335 -18.43 3.10 -10.86
N LEU A 336 -18.12 2.37 -11.94
CA LEU A 336 -18.91 1.20 -12.34
C LEU A 336 -18.78 0.06 -11.33
N SER A 337 -17.57 -0.17 -10.81
CA SER A 337 -17.33 -1.18 -9.76
C SER A 337 -18.10 -0.85 -8.48
N ALA A 338 -18.10 0.41 -8.05
CA ALA A 338 -18.87 0.85 -6.87
C ALA A 338 -20.38 0.65 -7.07
N ARG A 339 -20.90 0.98 -8.26
CA ARG A 339 -22.31 0.75 -8.61
C ARG A 339 -22.69 -0.74 -8.71
N ALA A 340 -21.71 -1.59 -9.04
CA ALA A 340 -21.86 -3.04 -9.01
C ALA A 340 -21.59 -3.65 -7.61
N GLU A 341 -21.51 -2.83 -6.56
CA GLU A 341 -21.29 -3.26 -5.18
C GLU A 341 -19.96 -4.01 -4.94
N VAL A 342 -18.96 -3.75 -5.80
CA VAL A 342 -17.60 -4.23 -5.56
C VAL A 342 -17.06 -3.57 -4.28
N PRO A 343 -16.54 -4.35 -3.31
CA PRO A 343 -16.02 -3.79 -2.07
C PRO A 343 -14.87 -2.80 -2.32
N LEU A 344 -15.08 -1.53 -1.98
CA LEU A 344 -14.04 -0.51 -2.07
C LEU A 344 -13.05 -0.64 -0.90
N MET A 345 -11.83 -0.12 -1.12
CA MET A 345 -10.77 -0.14 -0.13
C MET A 345 -9.91 1.13 -0.20
N PRO A 346 -9.13 1.46 0.84
CA PRO A 346 -8.33 2.69 0.85
C PRO A 346 -7.47 2.87 -0.40
N LYS A 347 -6.95 1.78 -0.98
CA LYS A 347 -6.14 1.82 -2.21
C LYS A 347 -6.89 2.41 -3.41
N CYS A 348 -8.23 2.36 -3.44
CA CYS A 348 -9.04 3.05 -4.44
C CYS A 348 -8.79 4.56 -4.43
N HIS A 349 -8.63 5.16 -3.25
CA HIS A 349 -8.28 6.57 -3.12
C HIS A 349 -6.82 6.82 -3.55
N MET A 350 -5.93 5.91 -3.15
CA MET A 350 -4.50 6.02 -3.48
C MET A 350 -4.22 5.97 -4.98
N MET A 351 -5.04 5.26 -5.76
CA MET A 351 -4.97 5.27 -7.23
C MET A 351 -5.12 6.68 -7.83
N TYR A 352 -5.99 7.54 -7.28
CA TYR A 352 -6.09 8.91 -7.76
C TYR A 352 -4.78 9.67 -7.57
N HIS A 353 -4.15 9.53 -6.40
CA HIS A 353 -2.82 10.12 -6.15
C HIS A 353 -1.72 9.52 -7.04
N MET A 354 -1.78 8.22 -7.32
CA MET A 354 -0.86 7.58 -8.26
C MET A 354 -0.95 8.23 -9.64
N ILE A 355 -2.17 8.34 -10.18
CA ILE A 355 -2.43 8.89 -11.52
C ILE A 355 -2.02 10.37 -11.56
N GLN A 356 -2.50 11.19 -10.62
CA GLN A 356 -2.20 12.62 -10.56
C GLN A 356 -0.70 12.92 -10.51
N ARG A 357 0.11 12.03 -9.90
CA ARG A 357 1.56 12.20 -9.79
C ARG A 357 2.33 11.63 -10.98
N ALA A 358 1.70 10.84 -11.85
CA ALA A 358 2.37 10.14 -12.96
C ALA A 358 3.01 11.11 -13.97
N VAL A 359 2.46 12.32 -14.16
CA VAL A 359 3.07 13.35 -15.03
C VAL A 359 4.46 13.76 -14.54
N HIS A 360 4.66 13.79 -13.22
CA HIS A 360 5.93 14.23 -12.62
C HIS A 360 6.85 13.05 -12.24
N LYS A 361 6.26 11.92 -11.85
CA LYS A 361 6.98 10.72 -11.40
C LYS A 361 7.21 9.71 -12.51
N GLY A 362 6.64 9.94 -13.69
CA GLY A 362 6.69 8.99 -14.80
C GLY A 362 5.76 7.79 -14.60
N ASN A 363 5.92 6.78 -15.44
CA ASN A 363 5.02 5.63 -15.53
C ASN A 363 5.08 4.74 -14.27
N PRO A 364 3.98 4.61 -13.51
CA PRO A 364 3.90 3.79 -12.31
C PRO A 364 4.23 2.31 -12.53
N ARG A 365 4.06 1.80 -13.75
CA ARG A 365 4.45 0.43 -14.12
C ARG A 365 5.96 0.21 -14.03
N MET A 366 6.75 1.26 -14.20
CA MET A 366 8.21 1.19 -14.19
C MET A 366 8.82 1.45 -12.80
N TYR A 367 7.97 1.60 -11.79
CA TYR A 367 8.44 1.72 -10.41
C TYR A 367 8.82 0.35 -9.85
N SER A 368 8.07 -0.71 -10.12
CA SER A 368 8.37 -2.04 -9.58
C SER A 368 9.37 -2.82 -10.43
N THR A 369 10.35 -3.48 -9.80
CA THR A 369 11.06 -4.63 -10.39
C THR A 369 10.84 -5.86 -9.50
N TYR A 370 10.45 -7.00 -10.08
CA TYR A 370 10.12 -8.21 -9.30
C TYR A 370 11.33 -8.83 -8.58
N ILE A 371 12.55 -8.45 -8.96
CA ILE A 371 13.79 -8.89 -8.31
C ILE A 371 13.81 -8.45 -6.83
N ASP A 372 13.40 -7.21 -6.55
CA ASP A 372 13.38 -6.63 -5.20
C ASP A 372 12.43 -7.37 -4.23
N GLU A 373 11.33 -7.94 -4.75
CA GLU A 373 10.31 -8.62 -3.93
C GLU A 373 10.78 -9.96 -3.38
N SER A 374 11.59 -10.70 -4.17
CA SER A 374 12.19 -11.96 -3.72
C SER A 374 13.18 -11.73 -2.57
N LEU A 375 14.00 -10.68 -2.68
CA LEU A 375 14.94 -10.24 -1.65
C LEU A 375 14.23 -9.86 -0.35
N ASN A 376 13.07 -9.21 -0.42
CA ASN A 376 12.27 -8.91 0.77
C ASN A 376 11.87 -10.18 1.54
N GLY A 377 11.56 -11.27 0.84
CA GLY A 377 11.23 -12.56 1.44
C GLY A 377 12.41 -13.14 2.23
N ASP A 378 13.62 -13.04 1.67
CA ASP A 378 14.84 -13.53 2.29
C ASP A 378 15.27 -12.64 3.46
N ILE A 379 15.23 -11.31 3.31
CA ILE A 379 15.45 -10.35 4.40
C ILE A 379 14.47 -10.62 5.54
N ALA A 380 13.18 -10.78 5.24
CA ALA A 380 12.19 -11.06 6.27
C ALA A 380 12.45 -12.39 6.99
N ARG A 381 12.94 -13.42 6.28
CA ARG A 381 13.33 -14.71 6.86
C ARG A 381 14.54 -14.55 7.79
N VAL A 382 15.56 -13.79 7.37
CA VAL A 382 16.71 -13.44 8.21
C VAL A 382 16.26 -12.69 9.45
N CYS A 383 15.48 -11.63 9.30
CA CYS A 383 14.97 -10.80 10.38
C CYS A 383 14.17 -11.58 11.42
N ARG A 384 13.36 -12.57 11.00
CA ARG A 384 12.62 -13.47 11.91
C ARG A 384 13.51 -14.41 12.71
N SER A 385 14.69 -14.74 12.18
CA SER A 385 15.64 -15.67 12.80
C SER A 385 16.55 -15.03 13.85
N VAL A 386 16.48 -13.70 14.03
CA VAL A 386 17.43 -12.94 14.85
C VAL A 386 16.78 -12.42 16.13
N HIS A 387 17.47 -12.60 17.25
CA HIS A 387 17.02 -12.10 18.55
C HIS A 387 17.11 -10.56 18.63
N ARG A 388 16.06 -9.93 19.18
CA ARG A 388 15.88 -8.48 19.29
C ARG A 388 17.08 -7.69 19.86
N ARG A 389 17.84 -8.28 20.79
CA ARG A 389 18.93 -7.60 21.51
C ARG A 389 20.18 -7.33 20.64
N GLY A 390 20.37 -8.12 19.58
CA GLY A 390 21.49 -7.96 18.63
C GLY A 390 21.01 -7.77 17.19
N TRP A 391 19.76 -7.31 17.02
CA TRP A 391 19.01 -7.47 15.78
C TRP A 391 19.71 -6.86 14.56
N ALA A 392 20.09 -5.58 14.63
CA ALA A 392 20.71 -4.90 13.49
C ALA A 392 22.03 -5.57 13.04
N LEU A 393 22.93 -5.87 13.99
CA LEU A 393 24.24 -6.44 13.67
C LEU A 393 24.14 -7.86 13.14
N ALA A 394 23.25 -8.68 13.71
CA ALA A 394 23.06 -10.06 13.28
C ALA A 394 22.26 -10.18 11.97
N VAL A 395 21.30 -9.28 11.70
CA VAL A 395 20.66 -9.17 10.38
C VAL A 395 21.70 -8.80 9.33
N TYR A 396 22.52 -7.77 9.59
CA TYR A 396 23.56 -7.34 8.66
C TYR A 396 24.53 -8.47 8.34
N ARG A 397 25.09 -9.15 9.34
CA ARG A 397 26.00 -10.28 9.14
C ARG A 397 25.38 -11.41 8.31
N LYS A 398 24.13 -11.79 8.62
CA LYS A 398 23.45 -12.88 7.91
C LYS A 398 23.14 -12.52 6.46
N LEU A 399 22.79 -11.27 6.18
CA LEU A 399 22.60 -10.79 4.81
C LEU A 399 23.92 -10.79 4.03
N SER A 400 25.00 -10.29 4.62
CA SER A 400 26.32 -10.32 3.98
C SER A 400 26.80 -11.75 3.66
N MET A 401 26.50 -12.72 4.53
CA MET A 401 26.80 -14.14 4.25
C MET A 401 25.97 -14.70 3.09
N LEU A 402 24.68 -14.34 2.98
CA LEU A 402 23.83 -14.77 1.86
C LEU A 402 24.30 -14.18 0.54
N GLU A 403 24.73 -12.92 0.53
CA GLU A 403 25.32 -12.27 -0.65
C GLU A 403 26.63 -12.94 -1.08
N GLN A 404 27.47 -13.35 -0.13
CA GLN A 404 28.72 -14.08 -0.42
C GLN A 404 28.45 -15.45 -1.02
N LEU A 405 27.52 -16.23 -0.44
CA LEU A 405 27.15 -17.55 -0.97
C LEU A 405 26.56 -17.46 -2.38
N ALA A 406 25.73 -16.44 -2.64
CA ALA A 406 25.15 -16.22 -3.96
C ALA A 406 26.16 -15.73 -5.02
N ALA A 407 27.35 -15.31 -4.61
CA ALA A 407 28.43 -14.91 -5.51
C ALA A 407 29.43 -16.05 -5.81
N GLU A 408 29.33 -17.16 -5.07
CA GLU A 408 30.13 -18.37 -5.25
C GLU A 408 29.44 -19.42 -6.15
N ASP A 409 28.12 -19.25 -6.39
CA ASP A 409 27.30 -19.97 -7.37
C ASP A 409 27.25 -19.22 -8.72
#